data_AF-A0A1J5R0J1-F1
#
_entry.id   AF-A0A1J5R0J1-F1
#
_cell.length_a   1.000
_cell.length_b   1.000
_cell.length_c   1.000
_cell.angle_alpha   90.00
_cell.angle_beta   90.00
_cell.angle_gamma   90.00
#
_symmetry.space_group_name_H-M   'P 1'
#
loop_
_entity.id
_entity.type
_entity.pdbx_description
1 polymer ?
#
loop_
_entity_poly.entity_id
_entity_poly.type
_entity_poly.pdbx_seq_one_letter_code
_entity_poly.pdbx_strand_id
1 'polypeptide(L)'
;MITRATTDPYVPLPPAPAIVTTVPDPSVRYRVRGLGLPVVPGQQEYVDRVLDHRLSASAFAGLRAVARHLGVTADFTELIDQLGTAPGHTPPGFRLELELDADGTLFADLIRDISYDADGALRPTSVLYSADTANPYEIAPIAPLIANLTCNPGIIYDLFLHDPKANIGGHFRDRDEVMTEIGRILGPGCDISVELDDPFAAPEQILEEAEHFREMLGRWRVVIKVPHTGPVNAANARQLLTGDRRLDRWWWEPATADAFYGHRLALLLREHGFRVNFTLMFEPHQTQLALQARPAYVNAFIRHRLTQSTRMAALLDAHTASGDDGLLVSLREYLLATDHLPAGDTEHDLADCRRMAERIITHRRFREPEGADGLDSVRHTLRLLRSANLSDTRLIVCSMEGERAYPEIDRLLASEEFADMTRRLVVTAEPQYLARFASANQVVSYQRRFLTAASRGPAGGR
;
A
#
# COMPACT_ATOMS: atom_id res chain seq x y z
N MET A 1 -60.65 7.54 -40.59
CA MET A 1 -61.34 7.99 -39.36
C MET A 1 -60.34 7.92 -38.20
N ILE A 2 -59.40 8.88 -38.12
CA ILE A 2 -58.62 9.16 -36.90
C ILE A 2 -58.39 10.68 -36.92
N THR A 3 -58.96 11.33 -35.92
CA THR A 3 -59.03 12.77 -35.71
C THR A 3 -57.73 13.33 -35.15
N ARG A 4 -57.38 14.54 -35.60
CA ARG A 4 -56.30 15.39 -35.07
C ARG A 4 -56.51 15.65 -33.57
N ALA A 5 -55.49 15.37 -32.76
CA ALA A 5 -55.37 15.90 -31.41
C ALA A 5 -54.48 17.15 -31.44
N THR A 6 -55.00 18.19 -30.80
CA THR A 6 -54.45 19.53 -30.62
C THR A 6 -53.23 19.54 -29.70
N THR A 7 -52.22 20.31 -30.08
CA THR A 7 -51.02 20.63 -29.28
C THR A 7 -51.38 21.61 -28.16
N ASP A 8 -51.16 21.21 -26.92
CA ASP A 8 -51.23 22.08 -25.73
C ASP A 8 -49.95 22.95 -25.63
N PRO A 9 -50.03 24.25 -25.29
CA PRO A 9 -48.84 25.08 -25.12
C PRO A 9 -48.14 24.79 -23.79
N TYR A 10 -46.82 24.58 -23.89
CA TYR A 10 -45.89 24.42 -22.78
C TYR A 10 -45.99 25.58 -21.77
N VAL A 11 -46.44 25.29 -20.54
CA VAL A 11 -46.34 26.21 -19.40
C VAL A 11 -45.03 25.90 -18.67
N PRO A 12 -44.05 26.82 -18.63
CA PRO A 12 -42.81 26.59 -17.91
C PRO A 12 -43.09 26.53 -16.40
N LEU A 13 -42.59 25.48 -15.74
CA LEU A 13 -42.59 25.37 -14.29
C LEU A 13 -41.84 26.57 -13.67
N PRO A 14 -42.31 27.14 -12.55
CA PRO A 14 -41.59 28.19 -11.87
C PRO A 14 -40.21 27.69 -11.42
N PRO A 15 -39.17 28.54 -11.46
CA PRO A 15 -37.84 28.15 -11.02
C PRO A 15 -37.90 27.70 -9.56
N ALA A 16 -37.24 26.57 -9.26
CA ALA A 16 -37.08 26.10 -7.90
C ALA A 16 -36.46 27.23 -7.04
N PRO A 17 -36.94 27.44 -5.80
CA PRO A 17 -36.37 28.45 -4.93
C PRO A 17 -34.87 28.19 -4.77
N ALA A 18 -34.06 29.23 -5.01
CA ALA A 18 -32.63 29.17 -4.80
C ALA A 18 -32.35 28.75 -3.35
N ILE A 19 -31.81 27.56 -3.16
CA ILE A 19 -31.21 27.18 -1.89
C ILE A 19 -30.01 28.10 -1.74
N VAL A 20 -30.16 29.14 -0.91
CA VAL A 20 -29.04 29.94 -0.43
C VAL A 20 -28.22 29.01 0.46
N THR A 21 -27.28 28.28 -0.15
CA THR A 21 -26.18 27.70 0.59
C THR A 21 -25.32 28.87 1.03
N THR A 22 -25.54 29.35 2.25
CA THR A 22 -24.59 30.24 2.91
C THR A 22 -23.26 29.49 2.98
N VAL A 23 -22.36 29.78 2.05
CA VAL A 23 -20.97 29.32 2.15
C VAL A 23 -20.42 29.97 3.41
N PRO A 24 -20.05 29.20 4.45
CA PRO A 24 -19.53 29.78 5.69
C PRO A 24 -18.27 30.60 5.38
N ASP A 25 -18.14 31.76 6.01
CA ASP A 25 -16.93 32.58 5.91
C ASP A 25 -15.70 31.74 6.34
N PRO A 26 -14.69 31.54 5.48
CA PRO A 26 -13.48 30.79 5.81
C PRO A 26 -12.67 31.38 6.97
N SER A 27 -12.99 32.60 7.42
CA SER A 27 -12.36 33.25 8.58
C SER A 27 -12.81 32.68 9.94
N VAL A 28 -14.00 32.06 10.02
CA VAL A 28 -14.56 31.57 11.29
C VAL A 28 -14.22 30.09 11.48
N ARG A 29 -13.54 29.78 12.60
CA ARG A 29 -13.12 28.42 12.94
C ARG A 29 -14.00 27.87 14.05
N TYR A 30 -14.70 26.77 13.77
CA TYR A 30 -15.45 26.01 14.76
C TYR A 30 -14.59 24.87 15.31
N ARG A 31 -14.58 24.69 16.62
CA ARG A 31 -13.81 23.65 17.31
C ARG A 31 -14.70 22.87 18.26
N VAL A 32 -14.31 21.64 18.59
CA VAL A 32 -15.01 20.79 19.59
C VAL A 32 -15.20 21.54 20.91
N ARG A 33 -14.16 22.22 21.43
CA ARG A 33 -14.27 23.05 22.64
C ARG A 33 -15.39 24.09 22.60
N GLY A 34 -15.73 24.60 21.41
CA GLY A 34 -16.76 25.62 21.24
C GLY A 34 -18.18 25.09 21.49
N LEU A 35 -18.37 23.77 21.54
CA LEU A 35 -19.65 23.16 21.87
C LEU A 35 -19.98 23.31 23.37
N GLY A 36 -18.98 23.52 24.24
CA GLY A 36 -19.17 23.73 25.67
C GLY A 36 -19.80 22.54 26.39
N LEU A 37 -19.57 21.33 25.89
CA LEU A 37 -20.15 20.10 26.44
C LEU A 37 -19.42 19.70 27.73
N PRO A 38 -20.14 19.28 28.78
CA PRO A 38 -19.53 18.61 29.93
C PRO A 38 -18.84 17.31 29.50
N VAL A 39 -17.68 17.04 30.10
CA VAL A 39 -16.87 15.85 29.81
C VAL A 39 -17.35 14.67 30.65
N VAL A 40 -17.38 13.48 30.06
CA VAL A 40 -17.65 12.22 30.78
C VAL A 40 -16.66 12.07 31.96
N PRO A 41 -17.13 11.78 33.19
CA PRO A 41 -16.26 11.66 34.36
C PRO A 41 -15.11 10.66 34.16
N GLY A 42 -13.89 11.05 34.52
CA GLY A 42 -12.69 10.22 34.38
C GLY A 42 -12.00 10.28 33.01
N GLN A 43 -12.58 10.96 32.02
CA GLN A 43 -12.02 11.06 30.67
C GLN A 43 -11.38 12.42 30.34
N GLN A 44 -11.19 13.30 31.33
CA GLN A 44 -10.74 14.68 31.13
C GLN A 44 -9.42 14.78 30.34
N GLU A 45 -8.40 14.00 30.75
CA GLU A 45 -7.08 14.05 30.10
C GLU A 45 -7.09 13.52 28.67
N TYR A 46 -7.98 12.59 28.34
CA TYR A 46 -8.12 12.06 26.98
C TYR A 46 -8.89 13.05 26.08
N VAL A 47 -9.95 13.65 26.60
CA VAL A 47 -10.75 14.64 25.86
C VAL A 47 -9.95 15.90 25.55
N ASP A 48 -9.05 16.33 26.44
CA ASP A 48 -8.20 17.50 26.23
C ASP A 48 -7.39 17.42 24.91
N ARG A 49 -7.07 16.21 24.45
CA ARG A 49 -6.32 15.93 23.20
C ARG A 49 -7.11 16.26 21.93
N VAL A 50 -8.44 16.37 22.02
CA VAL A 50 -9.32 16.51 20.84
C VAL A 50 -10.09 17.83 20.82
N LEU A 51 -10.00 18.63 21.88
CA LEU A 51 -10.76 19.87 22.04
C LEU A 51 -10.54 20.89 20.90
N ASP A 52 -9.35 20.90 20.31
CA ASP A 52 -8.99 21.82 19.23
C ASP A 52 -9.26 21.27 17.82
N HIS A 53 -9.83 20.07 17.72
CA HIS A 53 -10.28 19.51 16.45
C HIS A 53 -11.32 20.43 15.80
N ARG A 54 -11.16 20.63 14.49
CA ARG A 54 -11.98 21.56 13.71
C ARG A 54 -13.24 20.88 13.23
N LEU A 55 -14.35 21.60 13.35
CA LEU A 55 -15.66 21.18 12.83
C LEU A 55 -16.04 22.04 11.63
N SER A 56 -16.77 21.45 10.69
CA SER A 56 -17.49 22.25 9.70
C SER A 56 -18.59 23.07 10.38
N ALA A 57 -19.00 24.18 9.78
CA ALA A 57 -20.08 25.01 10.33
C ALA A 57 -21.39 24.22 10.49
N SER A 58 -21.70 23.34 9.53
CA SER A 58 -22.88 22.48 9.57
C SER A 58 -22.79 21.44 10.69
N ALA A 59 -21.64 20.77 10.86
CA ALA A 59 -21.43 19.82 11.95
C ALA A 59 -21.53 20.52 13.31
N PHE A 60 -20.91 21.68 13.47
CA PHE A 60 -20.98 22.46 14.71
C PHE A 60 -22.41 22.84 15.07
N ALA A 61 -23.18 23.38 14.12
CA ALA A 61 -24.58 23.76 14.34
C ALA A 61 -25.46 22.55 14.69
N GLY A 62 -25.29 21.44 13.96
CA GLY A 62 -26.01 20.20 14.23
C GLY A 62 -25.71 19.65 15.62
N LEU A 63 -24.42 19.47 15.95
CA LEU A 63 -23.97 18.94 17.24
C LEU A 63 -24.42 19.81 18.40
N ARG A 64 -24.36 21.15 18.28
CA ARG A 64 -24.81 22.07 19.34
C ARG A 64 -26.28 21.88 19.73
N ALA A 65 -27.13 21.41 18.80
CA ALA A 65 -28.54 21.16 19.08
C ALA A 65 -28.77 19.86 19.88
N VAL A 66 -27.97 18.83 19.62
CA VAL A 66 -28.25 17.45 20.07
C VAL A 66 -27.26 16.90 21.08
N ALA A 67 -25.98 17.27 21.01
CA ALA A 67 -24.95 16.77 21.90
C ALA A 67 -25.13 17.33 23.32
N ARG A 68 -24.84 16.49 24.31
CA ARG A 68 -25.04 16.73 25.74
C ARG A 68 -23.77 16.49 26.54
N HIS A 69 -22.95 15.53 26.13
CA HIS A 69 -21.67 15.21 26.77
C HIS A 69 -20.59 15.00 25.71
N LEU A 70 -19.33 15.13 26.13
CA LEU A 70 -18.15 14.81 25.31
C LEU A 70 -17.34 13.72 26.01
N GLY A 71 -17.00 12.67 25.27
CA GLY A 71 -16.17 11.58 25.76
C GLY A 71 -15.23 11.05 24.68
N VAL A 72 -14.48 10.02 25.03
CA VAL A 72 -13.65 9.23 24.11
C VAL A 72 -14.07 7.76 24.18
N THR A 73 -13.81 7.01 23.11
CA THR A 73 -14.05 5.56 23.08
C THR A 73 -13.05 4.80 23.98
N ALA A 74 -13.34 3.52 24.25
CA ALA A 74 -12.41 2.63 24.92
C ALA A 74 -11.13 2.43 24.08
N ASP A 75 -11.28 2.26 22.77
CA ASP A 75 -10.15 2.10 21.84
C ASP A 75 -9.25 3.33 21.80
N PHE A 76 -9.81 4.54 21.88
CA PHE A 76 -9.03 5.77 22.01
C PHE A 76 -8.15 5.72 23.27
N THR A 77 -8.74 5.32 24.40
CA THR A 77 -8.04 5.26 25.69
C THR A 77 -6.90 4.25 25.64
N GLU A 78 -7.20 3.03 25.20
CA GLU A 78 -6.22 1.95 25.04
C GLU A 78 -5.08 2.34 24.09
N LEU A 79 -5.40 2.98 22.96
CA LEU A 79 -4.41 3.45 21.99
C LEU A 79 -3.44 4.47 22.61
N ILE A 80 -3.98 5.48 23.29
CA ILE A 80 -3.18 6.55 23.89
C ILE A 80 -2.22 5.98 24.94
N ASP A 81 -2.73 5.07 25.78
CA ASP A 81 -1.97 4.43 26.84
C ASP A 81 -0.89 3.49 26.28
N GLN A 82 -1.24 2.63 25.33
CA GLN A 82 -0.30 1.68 24.73
C GLN A 82 0.82 2.38 23.96
N LEU A 83 0.53 3.50 23.29
CA LEU A 83 1.52 4.24 22.52
C LEU A 83 2.31 5.26 23.36
N GLY A 84 1.92 5.49 24.62
CA GLY A 84 2.57 6.47 25.49
C GLY A 84 2.54 7.89 24.91
N THR A 85 1.42 8.29 24.29
CA THR A 85 1.32 9.57 23.58
C THR A 85 1.40 10.74 24.57
N ALA A 86 2.27 11.71 24.30
CA ALA A 86 2.47 12.89 25.14
C ALA A 86 1.15 13.62 25.47
N PRO A 87 0.94 14.13 26.70
CA PRO A 87 -0.29 14.83 27.08
C PRO A 87 -0.67 15.95 26.10
N GLY A 88 -1.96 16.07 25.80
CA GLY A 88 -2.49 17.09 24.88
C GLY A 88 -2.33 16.78 23.39
N HIS A 89 -1.67 15.68 23.02
CA HIS A 89 -1.46 15.28 21.62
C HIS A 89 -2.19 14.00 21.24
N THR A 90 -2.41 13.77 19.93
CA THR A 90 -2.82 12.45 19.39
C THR A 90 -1.69 11.84 18.56
N PRO A 91 -1.51 10.51 18.58
CA PRO A 91 -0.41 9.85 17.88
C PRO A 91 -0.54 10.02 16.35
N PRO A 92 0.58 10.02 15.62
CA PRO A 92 0.56 9.97 14.16
C PRO A 92 -0.03 8.65 13.65
N GLY A 93 -0.54 8.70 12.42
CA GLY A 93 -1.14 7.56 11.74
C GLY A 93 -2.58 7.26 12.17
N PHE A 94 -3.27 8.24 12.76
CA PHE A 94 -4.67 8.14 13.15
C PHE A 94 -5.43 9.40 12.75
N ARG A 95 -6.65 9.22 12.24
CA ARG A 95 -7.59 10.32 12.02
C ARG A 95 -8.62 10.35 13.13
N LEU A 96 -9.01 11.54 13.53
CA LEU A 96 -10.09 11.71 14.50
C LEU A 96 -11.44 11.51 13.81
N GLU A 97 -12.30 10.68 14.40
CA GLU A 97 -13.73 10.62 14.11
C GLU A 97 -14.55 11.02 15.33
N LEU A 98 -15.75 11.54 15.07
CA LEU A 98 -16.71 11.89 16.09
C LEU A 98 -18.00 11.11 15.84
N GLU A 99 -18.45 10.37 16.84
CA GLU A 99 -19.68 9.58 16.81
C GLU A 99 -20.65 10.11 17.88
N LEU A 100 -21.91 10.31 17.51
CA LEU A 100 -22.95 10.77 18.43
C LEU A 100 -23.85 9.60 18.79
N ASP A 101 -23.90 9.24 20.07
CA ASP A 101 -24.77 8.19 20.58
C ASP A 101 -26.17 8.72 20.91
N ALA A 102 -27.14 7.81 21.07
CA ALA A 102 -28.56 8.11 21.27
C ALA A 102 -28.86 8.88 22.57
N ASP A 103 -27.98 8.77 23.58
CA ASP A 103 -28.08 9.52 24.84
C ASP A 103 -27.57 10.99 24.72
N GLY A 104 -27.07 11.36 23.54
CA GLY A 104 -26.50 12.66 23.26
C GLY A 104 -25.00 12.77 23.60
N THR A 105 -24.32 11.68 23.93
CA THR A 105 -22.88 11.69 24.15
C THR A 105 -22.15 11.69 22.81
N LEU A 106 -21.28 12.69 22.60
CA LEU A 106 -20.39 12.78 21.46
C LEU A 106 -19.06 12.11 21.83
N PHE A 107 -18.78 10.95 21.25
CA PHE A 107 -17.52 10.24 21.42
C PHE A 107 -16.52 10.63 20.34
N ALA A 108 -15.28 10.88 20.77
CA ALA A 108 -14.14 10.99 19.89
C ALA A 108 -13.39 9.65 19.81
N ASP A 109 -13.02 9.25 18.60
CA ASP A 109 -12.24 8.04 18.34
C ASP A 109 -11.04 8.30 17.42
N LEU A 110 -10.02 7.46 17.50
CA LEU A 110 -8.82 7.51 16.66
C LEU A 110 -8.77 6.31 15.72
N ILE A 111 -9.13 6.55 14.47
CA ILE A 111 -9.20 5.51 13.45
C ILE A 111 -7.86 5.42 12.71
N ARG A 112 -7.33 4.20 12.56
CA ARG A 112 -6.04 3.96 11.90
C ARG A 112 -6.05 4.49 10.47
N ASP A 113 -5.20 5.47 10.19
CA ASP A 113 -5.01 6.04 8.86
C ASP A 113 -3.59 6.64 8.74
N ILE A 114 -2.70 5.93 8.05
CA ILE A 114 -1.29 6.35 7.88
C ILE A 114 -1.12 7.59 6.98
N SER A 115 -2.20 8.14 6.40
CA SER A 115 -2.18 9.45 5.73
C SER A 115 -2.13 10.62 6.70
N TYR A 116 -2.33 10.36 7.99
CA TYR A 116 -2.30 11.37 9.05
C TYR A 116 -0.99 11.31 9.84
N ASP A 117 -0.51 12.48 10.22
CA ASP A 117 0.55 12.70 11.18
C ASP A 117 -0.07 13.02 12.56
N ALA A 118 0.75 13.42 13.53
CA ALA A 118 0.29 13.76 14.87
C ALA A 118 -0.83 14.82 14.85
N ASP A 119 -1.67 14.79 15.88
CA ASP A 119 -2.75 15.76 16.10
C ASP A 119 -3.79 15.82 14.96
N GLY A 120 -3.93 14.72 14.21
CA GLY A 120 -4.89 14.60 13.11
C GLY A 120 -4.55 15.50 11.92
N ALA A 121 -3.29 15.94 11.79
CA ALA A 121 -2.80 16.65 10.62
C ALA A 121 -2.66 15.67 9.43
N LEU A 122 -3.02 16.10 8.23
CA LEU A 122 -2.68 15.32 7.04
C LEU A 122 -1.17 15.41 6.79
N ARG A 123 -0.57 14.31 6.36
CA ARG A 123 0.81 14.33 5.83
C ARG A 123 0.91 15.32 4.66
N PRO A 124 2.10 15.89 4.39
CA PRO A 124 2.26 16.98 3.42
C PRO A 124 1.85 16.62 1.98
N THR A 125 1.89 15.34 1.63
CA THR A 125 1.57 14.82 0.28
C THR A 125 0.55 13.70 0.38
N SER A 126 -0.29 13.54 -0.66
CA SER A 126 -1.22 12.41 -0.74
C SER A 126 -0.53 11.09 -1.08
N VAL A 127 0.64 11.13 -1.73
CA VAL A 127 1.48 9.96 -1.99
C VAL A 127 2.18 9.57 -0.70
N LEU A 128 2.13 8.28 -0.38
CA LEU A 128 2.80 7.69 0.78
C LEU A 128 3.96 6.82 0.32
N TYR A 129 5.05 6.88 1.07
CA TYR A 129 6.23 6.08 0.82
C TYR A 129 6.34 4.94 1.83
N SER A 130 6.85 3.82 1.35
CA SER A 130 7.19 2.64 2.13
C SER A 130 8.63 2.24 1.88
N ALA A 131 9.27 1.70 2.91
CA ALA A 131 10.59 1.10 2.79
C ALA A 131 10.47 -0.43 2.65
N ASP A 132 11.12 -1.00 1.64
CA ASP A 132 11.21 -2.45 1.43
C ASP A 132 12.55 -2.96 1.98
N THR A 133 12.63 -3.15 3.30
CA THR A 133 13.89 -3.48 3.98
C THR A 133 13.65 -4.06 5.38
N ALA A 134 14.65 -4.74 5.92
CA ALA A 134 14.73 -5.14 7.32
C ALA A 134 15.95 -4.54 8.03
N ASN A 135 16.62 -3.54 7.43
CA ASN A 135 17.85 -2.97 7.95
C ASN A 135 17.57 -1.72 8.82
N PRO A 136 17.68 -1.80 10.16
CA PRO A 136 17.41 -0.67 11.05
C PRO A 136 18.29 0.56 10.76
N TYR A 137 19.53 0.35 10.30
CA TYR A 137 20.48 1.44 10.00
C TYR A 137 20.05 2.27 8.79
N GLU A 138 19.39 1.65 7.81
CA GLU A 138 18.85 2.35 6.64
C GLU A 138 17.47 2.94 6.88
N ILE A 139 16.71 2.38 7.81
CA ILE A 139 15.38 2.88 8.18
C ILE A 139 15.50 4.18 8.99
N ALA A 140 16.43 4.25 9.94
CA ALA A 140 16.53 5.39 10.86
C ALA A 140 16.58 6.78 10.17
N PRO A 141 17.36 6.99 9.09
CA PRO A 141 17.41 8.28 8.40
C PRO A 141 16.11 8.66 7.66
N ILE A 142 15.29 7.69 7.26
CA ILE A 142 14.08 7.92 6.47
C ILE A 142 12.79 7.76 7.26
N ALA A 143 12.85 7.27 8.50
CA ALA A 143 11.68 6.96 9.34
C ALA A 143 10.64 8.10 9.43
N PRO A 144 11.02 9.39 9.55
CA PRO A 144 10.03 10.48 9.58
C PRO A 144 9.29 10.70 8.24
N LEU A 145 9.82 10.18 7.14
CA LEU A 145 9.33 10.45 5.79
C LEU A 145 8.43 9.34 5.23
N ILE A 146 8.47 8.15 5.84
CA ILE A 146 7.69 6.99 5.40
C ILE A 146 6.45 6.78 6.27
N ALA A 147 5.47 6.11 5.70
CA ALA A 147 4.19 5.79 6.34
C ALA A 147 3.94 4.28 6.42
N ASN A 148 4.78 3.49 5.75
CA ASN A 148 4.71 2.05 5.74
C ASN A 148 6.12 1.44 5.65
N LEU A 149 6.25 0.19 6.07
CA LEU A 149 7.41 -0.64 5.80
C LEU A 149 6.89 -2.02 5.37
N THR A 150 7.55 -2.61 4.37
CA THR A 150 7.33 -3.99 3.95
C THR A 150 8.61 -4.78 4.17
N CYS A 151 8.49 -5.98 4.72
CA CYS A 151 9.57 -6.95 4.74
C CYS A 151 9.04 -8.35 4.43
N ASN A 152 9.94 -9.27 4.10
CA ASN A 152 9.66 -10.67 3.86
C ASN A 152 10.84 -11.52 4.38
N PRO A 153 10.70 -12.85 4.53
CA PRO A 153 11.77 -13.72 5.01
C PRO A 153 13.11 -13.51 4.29
N GLY A 154 13.11 -13.39 2.95
CA GLY A 154 14.35 -13.15 2.19
C GLY A 154 15.02 -11.82 2.55
N ILE A 155 14.24 -10.75 2.75
CA ILE A 155 14.77 -9.45 3.20
C ILE A 155 15.34 -9.54 4.61
N ILE A 156 14.66 -10.23 5.53
CA ILE A 156 15.08 -10.34 6.93
C ILE A 156 16.33 -11.23 7.06
N TYR A 157 16.25 -12.45 6.54
CA TYR A 157 17.30 -13.45 6.71
C TYR A 157 18.47 -13.21 5.77
N ASP A 158 18.22 -13.11 4.46
CA ASP A 158 19.31 -13.10 3.48
C ASP A 158 19.94 -11.71 3.32
N LEU A 159 19.12 -10.66 3.25
CA LEU A 159 19.62 -9.30 2.99
C LEU A 159 20.06 -8.55 4.24
N PHE A 160 19.67 -9.01 5.44
CA PHE A 160 20.05 -8.36 6.69
C PHE A 160 20.77 -9.29 7.66
N LEU A 161 20.09 -10.25 8.29
CA LEU A 161 20.67 -11.05 9.39
C LEU A 161 21.92 -11.81 8.97
N HIS A 162 21.92 -12.42 7.78
CA HIS A 162 23.04 -13.19 7.24
C HIS A 162 24.04 -12.35 6.42
N ASP A 163 23.79 -11.05 6.21
CA ASP A 163 24.76 -10.16 5.58
C ASP A 163 25.58 -9.41 6.65
N PRO A 164 26.87 -9.77 6.86
CA PRO A 164 27.72 -9.10 7.84
C PRO A 164 28.01 -7.63 7.53
N LYS A 165 27.75 -7.17 6.29
CA LYS A 165 27.84 -5.74 5.94
C LYS A 165 26.61 -4.97 6.39
N ALA A 166 25.45 -5.60 6.37
CA ALA A 166 24.18 -5.01 6.78
C ALA A 166 23.98 -5.13 8.29
N ASN A 167 24.11 -6.32 8.86
CA ASN A 167 24.09 -6.58 10.30
C ASN A 167 25.49 -6.32 10.89
N ILE A 168 25.83 -5.04 11.01
CA ILE A 168 27.16 -4.56 11.41
C ILE A 168 27.56 -5.19 12.74
N GLY A 169 28.61 -6.01 12.74
CA GLY A 169 29.14 -6.64 13.95
C GLY A 169 28.25 -7.74 14.55
N GLY A 170 27.21 -8.19 13.84
CA GLY A 170 26.28 -9.21 14.35
C GLY A 170 25.47 -8.72 15.55
N HIS A 171 25.12 -7.43 15.58
CA HIS A 171 24.35 -6.84 16.69
C HIS A 171 22.96 -7.45 16.84
N PHE A 172 22.34 -7.88 15.73
CA PHE A 172 21.05 -8.55 15.73
C PHE A 172 21.23 -10.05 15.56
N ARG A 173 20.57 -10.84 16.42
CA ARG A 173 20.72 -12.30 16.49
C ARG A 173 19.60 -13.03 15.79
N ASP A 174 18.40 -12.46 15.80
CA ASP A 174 17.19 -13.09 15.30
C ASP A 174 16.19 -12.07 14.75
N ARG A 175 15.11 -12.59 14.19
CA ARG A 175 14.02 -11.82 13.60
C ARG A 175 13.33 -10.91 14.62
N ASP A 176 13.21 -11.33 15.87
CA ASP A 176 12.51 -10.59 16.91
C ASP A 176 13.25 -9.32 17.29
N GLU A 177 14.57 -9.40 17.46
CA GLU A 177 15.41 -8.22 17.73
C GLU A 177 15.32 -7.20 16.59
N VAL A 178 15.31 -7.68 15.34
CA VAL A 178 15.16 -6.83 14.15
C VAL A 178 13.80 -6.14 14.14
N MET A 179 12.72 -6.92 14.27
CA MET A 179 11.36 -6.38 14.19
C MET A 179 11.04 -5.44 15.37
N THR A 180 11.55 -5.73 16.56
CA THR A 180 11.45 -4.85 17.74
C THR A 180 12.13 -3.52 17.48
N GLU A 181 13.36 -3.52 16.95
CA GLU A 181 14.09 -2.28 16.66
C GLU A 181 13.44 -1.47 15.54
N ILE A 182 12.96 -2.14 14.48
CA ILE A 182 12.16 -1.50 13.43
C ILE A 182 10.90 -0.84 14.03
N GLY A 183 10.21 -1.57 14.90
CA GLY A 183 9.07 -1.07 15.66
C GLY A 183 9.40 0.19 16.45
N ARG A 184 10.55 0.21 17.13
CA ARG A 184 11.03 1.37 17.91
C ARG A 184 11.36 2.57 17.02
N ILE A 185 12.07 2.37 15.91
CA ILE A 185 12.52 3.43 15.01
C ILE A 185 11.34 4.11 14.31
N LEU A 186 10.39 3.33 13.79
CA LEU A 186 9.31 3.85 12.95
C LEU A 186 8.20 4.55 13.75
N GLY A 187 8.03 4.20 15.02
CA GLY A 187 6.97 4.75 15.86
C GLY A 187 5.54 4.49 15.33
N PRO A 188 4.53 5.11 15.95
CA PRO A 188 3.12 4.78 15.72
C PRO A 188 2.58 5.16 14.34
N GLY A 189 3.19 6.14 13.66
CA GLY A 189 2.72 6.68 12.39
C GLY A 189 2.92 5.78 11.17
N CYS A 190 3.49 4.58 11.36
CA CYS A 190 3.90 3.68 10.29
C CYS A 190 3.25 2.31 10.44
N ASP A 191 2.70 1.77 9.35
CA ASP A 191 2.28 0.37 9.25
C ASP A 191 3.47 -0.52 8.93
N ILE A 192 3.58 -1.68 9.57
CA ILE A 192 4.67 -2.63 9.37
C ILE A 192 4.08 -3.93 8.83
N SER A 193 4.30 -4.19 7.54
CA SER A 193 3.88 -5.41 6.86
C SER A 193 4.95 -6.49 6.97
N VAL A 194 4.62 -7.57 7.69
CA VAL A 194 5.51 -8.70 7.94
C VAL A 194 4.90 -9.96 7.33
N GLU A 195 5.68 -10.70 6.55
CA GLU A 195 5.25 -11.95 5.91
C GLU A 195 5.55 -13.15 6.81
N LEU A 196 4.63 -14.12 6.82
CA LEU A 196 4.77 -15.37 7.59
C LEU A 196 5.99 -16.16 7.10
N ASP A 197 6.67 -16.88 8.01
CA ASP A 197 7.83 -17.70 7.62
C ASP A 197 7.43 -18.91 6.78
N ASP A 198 6.37 -19.62 7.19
CA ASP A 198 5.77 -20.70 6.40
C ASP A 198 4.28 -20.42 6.19
N PRO A 199 3.88 -19.91 5.01
CA PRO A 199 2.49 -19.65 4.72
C PRO A 199 1.67 -20.95 4.61
N PHE A 200 2.27 -22.14 4.60
CA PHE A 200 1.60 -23.43 4.51
C PHE A 200 1.54 -24.19 5.85
N ALA A 201 2.00 -23.58 6.94
CA ALA A 201 1.91 -24.14 8.28
C ALA A 201 0.45 -24.39 8.72
N ALA A 202 0.28 -25.12 9.83
CA ALA A 202 -1.06 -25.32 10.38
C ALA A 202 -1.68 -23.98 10.80
N PRO A 203 -3.02 -23.81 10.68
CA PRO A 203 -3.70 -22.57 11.05
C PRO A 203 -3.36 -22.05 12.44
N GLU A 204 -3.19 -22.94 13.43
CA GLU A 204 -2.86 -22.59 14.80
C GLU A 204 -1.46 -21.97 14.91
N GLN A 205 -0.49 -22.51 14.16
CA GLN A 205 0.89 -21.99 14.15
C GLN A 205 0.98 -20.63 13.45
N ILE A 206 0.22 -20.46 12.37
CA ILE A 206 0.09 -19.18 11.66
C ILE A 206 -0.49 -18.10 12.59
N LEU A 207 -1.53 -18.44 13.35
CA LEU A 207 -2.13 -17.52 14.30
C LEU A 207 -1.16 -17.21 15.45
N GLU A 208 -0.47 -18.21 15.98
CA GLU A 208 0.57 -18.01 16.99
C GLU A 208 1.69 -17.06 16.52
N GLU A 209 2.19 -17.24 15.29
CA GLU A 209 3.19 -16.33 14.70
C GLU A 209 2.63 -14.90 14.52
N ALA A 210 1.38 -14.77 14.03
CA ALA A 210 0.74 -13.47 13.86
C ALA A 210 0.51 -12.75 15.20
N GLU A 211 0.14 -13.49 16.25
CA GLU A 211 -0.02 -12.99 17.61
C GLU A 211 1.29 -12.48 18.18
N HIS A 212 2.38 -13.23 18.00
CA HIS A 212 3.73 -12.81 18.41
C HIS A 212 4.11 -11.46 17.78
N PHE A 213 3.82 -11.26 16.49
CA PHE A 213 4.03 -9.94 15.86
C PHE A 213 3.11 -8.85 16.41
N ARG A 214 1.88 -9.18 16.79
CA ARG A 214 0.95 -8.21 17.38
C ARG A 214 1.41 -7.75 18.76
N GLU A 215 1.95 -8.65 19.58
CA GLU A 215 2.53 -8.32 20.88
C GLU A 215 3.74 -7.39 20.71
N MET A 216 4.60 -7.70 19.74
CA MET A 216 5.84 -6.96 19.50
C MET A 216 5.62 -5.58 18.85
N LEU A 217 4.71 -5.48 17.87
CA LEU A 217 4.54 -4.28 17.05
C LEU A 217 3.30 -3.46 17.42
N GLY A 218 2.34 -4.07 18.13
CA GLY A 218 1.06 -3.49 18.51
C GLY A 218 -0.04 -3.68 17.45
N ARG A 219 -1.29 -3.85 17.92
CA ARG A 219 -2.45 -4.23 17.10
C ARG A 219 -2.78 -3.29 15.93
N TRP A 220 -2.49 -2.00 16.06
CA TRP A 220 -2.78 -1.03 15.00
C TRP A 220 -1.71 -0.94 13.91
N ARG A 221 -0.48 -1.35 14.21
CA ARG A 221 0.69 -1.17 13.32
C ARG A 221 1.02 -2.43 12.55
N VAL A 222 0.85 -3.61 13.17
CA VAL A 222 1.11 -4.88 12.53
C VAL A 222 0.15 -5.11 11.36
N VAL A 223 0.70 -5.57 10.25
CA VAL A 223 -0.05 -6.02 9.08
C VAL A 223 0.56 -7.34 8.64
N ILE A 224 -0.24 -8.40 8.58
CA ILE A 224 0.24 -9.72 8.17
C ILE A 224 0.20 -9.82 6.66
N LYS A 225 1.35 -10.12 6.06
CA LYS A 225 1.50 -10.21 4.62
C LYS A 225 1.29 -11.66 4.18
N VAL A 226 0.34 -11.85 3.26
CA VAL A 226 -0.16 -13.16 2.82
C VAL A 226 0.04 -13.29 1.31
N PRO A 227 0.72 -14.35 0.83
CA PRO A 227 0.95 -14.53 -0.60
C PRO A 227 -0.27 -15.07 -1.33
N HIS A 228 -0.42 -14.70 -2.60
CA HIS A 228 -1.11 -15.58 -3.55
C HIS A 228 -0.26 -16.83 -3.74
N THR A 229 -0.85 -17.99 -3.52
CA THR A 229 -0.16 -19.29 -3.53
C THR A 229 -0.15 -19.94 -4.90
N GLY A 230 -1.14 -19.66 -5.75
CA GLY A 230 -1.24 -20.24 -7.09
C GLY A 230 -1.22 -21.78 -7.02
N PRO A 231 -0.36 -22.47 -7.79
CA PRO A 231 -0.24 -23.93 -7.76
C PRO A 231 0.62 -24.46 -6.59
N VAL A 232 1.22 -23.60 -5.77
CA VAL A 232 2.14 -23.99 -4.69
C VAL A 232 1.35 -24.36 -3.43
N ASN A 233 1.73 -25.45 -2.80
CA ASN A 233 1.14 -25.98 -1.56
C ASN A 233 2.21 -26.70 -0.71
N ALA A 234 1.84 -27.12 0.51
CA ALA A 234 2.73 -27.81 1.43
C ALA A 234 3.40 -29.07 0.84
N ALA A 235 2.71 -29.77 -0.08
CA ALA A 235 3.21 -31.00 -0.67
C ALA A 235 4.27 -30.77 -1.76
N ASN A 236 4.20 -29.66 -2.50
CA ASN A 236 5.11 -29.36 -3.61
C ASN A 236 6.11 -28.22 -3.34
N ALA A 237 5.96 -27.44 -2.26
CA ALA A 237 6.84 -26.32 -1.95
C ALA A 237 8.33 -26.72 -1.92
N ARG A 238 8.64 -27.95 -1.49
CA ARG A 238 10.02 -28.48 -1.47
C ARG A 238 10.68 -28.54 -2.86
N GLN A 239 9.91 -28.64 -3.93
CA GLN A 239 10.45 -28.58 -5.31
C GLN A 239 11.17 -27.25 -5.55
N LEU A 240 10.64 -26.15 -5.01
CA LEU A 240 11.23 -24.81 -5.16
C LEU A 240 12.50 -24.62 -4.30
N LEU A 241 12.76 -25.53 -3.37
CA LEU A 241 13.89 -25.43 -2.44
C LEU A 241 15.05 -26.37 -2.81
N THR A 242 14.80 -27.38 -3.63
CA THR A 242 15.75 -28.48 -3.90
C THR A 242 15.89 -28.74 -5.40
N GLY A 243 16.97 -29.43 -5.80
CA GLY A 243 17.18 -29.78 -7.21
C GLY A 243 17.36 -28.55 -8.11
N ASP A 244 16.62 -28.53 -9.23
CA ASP A 244 16.59 -27.42 -10.19
C ASP A 244 15.74 -26.23 -9.72
N ARG A 245 15.05 -26.37 -8.58
CA ARG A 245 14.22 -25.35 -7.92
C ARG A 245 13.01 -24.91 -8.75
N ARG A 246 12.47 -25.79 -9.59
CA ARG A 246 11.32 -25.51 -10.45
C ARG A 246 10.11 -26.35 -10.09
N LEU A 247 8.93 -25.82 -10.39
CA LEU A 247 7.67 -26.53 -10.20
C LEU A 247 7.40 -27.47 -11.38
N ASP A 248 6.97 -28.69 -11.10
CA ASP A 248 6.58 -29.67 -12.13
C ASP A 248 5.15 -29.49 -12.67
N ARG A 249 4.46 -28.42 -12.25
CA ARG A 249 3.06 -28.12 -12.61
C ARG A 249 2.92 -26.80 -13.34
N TRP A 250 1.88 -26.73 -14.17
CA TRP A 250 1.44 -25.51 -14.82
C TRP A 250 0.92 -24.48 -13.82
N TRP A 251 1.32 -23.23 -13.98
CA TRP A 251 0.83 -22.13 -13.13
C TRP A 251 -0.64 -21.77 -13.36
N TRP A 252 -1.18 -22.04 -14.56
CA TRP A 252 -2.57 -21.74 -14.91
C TRP A 252 -3.54 -22.92 -14.70
N GLU A 253 -3.05 -24.08 -14.24
CA GLU A 253 -3.87 -25.25 -13.89
C GLU A 253 -3.73 -25.63 -12.42
N PRO A 254 -3.84 -24.67 -11.48
CA PRO A 254 -3.80 -25.01 -10.06
C PRO A 254 -5.06 -25.81 -9.69
N ALA A 255 -4.94 -26.69 -8.70
CA ALA A 255 -6.13 -27.19 -8.03
C ALA A 255 -6.84 -26.02 -7.32
N THR A 256 -8.18 -26.01 -7.33
CA THR A 256 -8.95 -24.92 -6.72
C THR A 256 -8.55 -24.68 -5.26
N ALA A 257 -8.32 -25.73 -4.47
CA ALA A 257 -7.94 -25.59 -3.07
C ALA A 257 -6.58 -24.88 -2.88
N ASP A 258 -5.63 -25.10 -3.80
CA ASP A 258 -4.29 -24.52 -3.78
C ASP A 258 -4.35 -23.05 -4.20
N ALA A 259 -5.07 -22.75 -5.28
CA ALA A 259 -5.24 -21.39 -5.81
C ALA A 259 -5.89 -20.44 -4.79
N PHE A 260 -6.83 -20.96 -4.00
CA PHE A 260 -7.57 -20.20 -2.99
C PHE A 260 -6.99 -20.32 -1.57
N TYR A 261 -5.86 -21.00 -1.38
CA TYR A 261 -5.27 -21.17 -0.05
C TYR A 261 -4.92 -19.80 0.58
N GLY A 262 -4.16 -18.95 -0.12
CA GLY A 262 -3.81 -17.61 0.37
C GLY A 262 -5.03 -16.73 0.69
N HIS A 263 -6.13 -16.87 -0.05
CA HIS A 263 -7.39 -16.17 0.24
C HIS A 263 -8.05 -16.64 1.53
N ARG A 264 -8.09 -17.96 1.78
CA ARG A 264 -8.63 -18.53 3.02
C ARG A 264 -7.78 -18.12 4.23
N LEU A 265 -6.46 -18.09 4.06
CA LEU A 265 -5.54 -17.59 5.08
C LEU A 265 -5.80 -16.12 5.42
N ALA A 266 -5.99 -15.25 4.41
CA ALA A 266 -6.34 -13.86 4.65
C ALA A 266 -7.69 -13.71 5.39
N LEU A 267 -8.69 -14.53 5.07
CA LEU A 267 -9.97 -14.56 5.77
C LEU A 267 -9.81 -15.01 7.24
N LEU A 268 -9.05 -16.08 7.48
CA LEU A 268 -8.74 -16.57 8.83
C LEU A 268 -8.11 -15.48 9.70
N LEU A 269 -7.07 -14.80 9.19
CA LEU A 269 -6.39 -13.72 9.90
C LEU A 269 -7.34 -12.54 10.19
N ARG A 270 -8.18 -12.19 9.20
CA ARG A 270 -9.20 -11.13 9.35
C ARG A 270 -10.24 -11.47 10.42
N GLU A 271 -10.69 -12.73 10.49
CA GLU A 271 -11.62 -13.20 11.52
C GLU A 271 -11.02 -13.10 12.94
N HIS A 272 -9.69 -13.13 13.06
CA HIS A 272 -8.96 -12.94 14.31
C HIS A 272 -8.50 -11.48 14.54
N GLY A 273 -9.03 -10.53 13.77
CA GLY A 273 -8.79 -9.10 13.97
C GLY A 273 -7.51 -8.55 13.34
N PHE A 274 -6.80 -9.33 12.52
CA PHE A 274 -5.59 -8.85 11.85
C PHE A 274 -5.90 -8.06 10.57
N ARG A 275 -5.07 -7.05 10.30
CA ARG A 275 -4.99 -6.37 9.01
C ARG A 275 -4.09 -7.18 8.08
N VAL A 276 -4.49 -7.34 6.82
CA VAL A 276 -3.78 -8.17 5.84
C VAL A 276 -3.23 -7.36 4.68
N ASN A 277 -2.03 -7.72 4.23
CA ASN A 277 -1.39 -7.24 3.01
C ASN A 277 -1.25 -8.40 2.01
N PHE A 278 -1.97 -8.38 0.89
CA PHE A 278 -1.80 -9.41 -0.15
C PHE A 278 -0.56 -9.15 -0.99
N THR A 279 0.34 -10.14 -1.04
CA THR A 279 1.57 -10.12 -1.82
C THR A 279 1.58 -11.16 -2.95
N LEU A 280 2.67 -11.19 -3.71
CA LEU A 280 2.87 -12.01 -4.91
C LEU A 280 1.76 -11.81 -5.95
N MET A 281 1.37 -10.56 -6.12
CA MET A 281 0.34 -10.12 -7.05
C MET A 281 0.98 -9.55 -8.30
N PHE A 282 0.78 -10.26 -9.41
CA PHE A 282 1.34 -9.90 -10.70
C PHE A 282 0.23 -9.54 -11.70
N GLU A 283 -0.93 -10.20 -11.66
CA GLU A 283 -1.99 -9.99 -12.65
C GLU A 283 -3.16 -9.16 -12.11
N PRO A 284 -3.77 -8.27 -12.92
CA PRO A 284 -4.81 -7.37 -12.43
C PRO A 284 -6.05 -8.09 -11.88
N HIS A 285 -6.43 -9.23 -12.47
CA HIS A 285 -7.59 -10.01 -12.02
C HIS A 285 -7.41 -10.60 -10.61
N GLN A 286 -6.18 -10.78 -10.13
CA GLN A 286 -5.90 -11.20 -8.75
C GLN A 286 -6.38 -10.13 -7.76
N THR A 287 -6.30 -8.86 -8.13
CA THR A 287 -6.77 -7.75 -7.28
C THR A 287 -8.24 -7.88 -6.97
N GLN A 288 -9.10 -8.02 -7.99
CA GLN A 288 -10.55 -8.07 -7.78
C GLN A 288 -10.95 -9.20 -6.83
N LEU A 289 -10.25 -10.34 -6.92
CA LEU A 289 -10.48 -11.47 -6.05
C LEU A 289 -9.95 -11.23 -4.63
N ALA A 290 -8.74 -10.68 -4.49
CA ALA A 290 -8.14 -10.35 -3.20
C ALA A 290 -9.00 -9.36 -2.39
N LEU A 291 -9.65 -8.40 -3.06
CA LEU A 291 -10.53 -7.43 -2.41
C LEU A 291 -11.73 -8.09 -1.66
N GLN A 292 -12.13 -9.31 -2.01
CA GLN A 292 -13.19 -10.03 -1.30
C GLN A 292 -12.82 -10.31 0.18
N ALA A 293 -11.54 -10.48 0.48
CA ALA A 293 -11.04 -10.66 1.85
C ALA A 293 -10.80 -9.33 2.59
N ARG A 294 -11.18 -8.20 1.99
CA ARG A 294 -11.10 -6.85 2.58
C ARG A 294 -9.69 -6.51 3.13
N PRO A 295 -8.61 -6.69 2.35
CA PRO A 295 -7.27 -6.45 2.86
C PRO A 295 -7.03 -4.97 3.16
N ALA A 296 -6.08 -4.68 4.05
CA ALA A 296 -5.57 -3.31 4.21
C ALA A 296 -4.74 -2.91 2.98
N TYR A 297 -3.99 -3.87 2.42
CA TYR A 297 -3.14 -3.63 1.25
C TYR A 297 -3.26 -4.73 0.20
N VAL A 298 -3.19 -4.33 -1.06
CA VAL A 298 -2.91 -5.21 -2.20
C VAL A 298 -1.63 -4.73 -2.86
N ASN A 299 -0.81 -5.64 -3.37
CA ASN A 299 0.46 -5.28 -3.99
C ASN A 299 0.36 -5.33 -5.53
N ALA A 300 1.26 -4.62 -6.21
CA ALA A 300 1.51 -4.78 -7.64
C ALA A 300 3.02 -4.85 -7.89
N PHE A 301 3.50 -6.03 -8.29
CA PHE A 301 4.89 -6.28 -8.62
C PHE A 301 5.16 -5.88 -10.08
N ILE A 302 5.87 -4.77 -10.29
CA ILE A 302 5.99 -4.17 -11.63
C ILE A 302 7.23 -4.65 -12.42
N ARG A 303 8.39 -4.83 -11.76
CA ARG A 303 9.65 -5.13 -12.45
C ARG A 303 9.58 -6.42 -13.26
N HIS A 304 9.19 -7.54 -12.64
CA HIS A 304 9.21 -8.84 -13.32
C HIS A 304 8.26 -8.85 -14.52
N ARG A 305 7.10 -8.20 -14.42
CA ARG A 305 6.17 -8.04 -15.55
C ARG A 305 6.82 -7.30 -16.72
N LEU A 306 7.47 -6.16 -16.42
CA LEU A 306 8.12 -5.35 -17.45
C LEU A 306 9.29 -6.09 -18.11
N THR A 307 10.17 -6.70 -17.31
CA THR A 307 11.33 -7.47 -17.80
C THR A 307 10.90 -8.65 -18.67
N GLN A 308 9.90 -9.42 -18.23
CA GLN A 308 9.37 -10.55 -18.99
C GLN A 308 8.75 -10.10 -20.31
N SER A 309 7.92 -9.07 -20.28
CA SER A 309 7.26 -8.56 -21.49
C SER A 309 8.27 -8.01 -22.49
N THR A 310 9.30 -7.31 -22.00
CA THR A 310 10.39 -6.80 -22.85
C THR A 310 11.14 -7.95 -23.54
N ARG A 311 11.51 -9.00 -22.79
CA ARG A 311 12.25 -10.14 -23.34
C ARG A 311 11.42 -10.95 -24.34
N MET A 312 10.17 -11.25 -24.00
CA MET A 312 9.25 -11.97 -24.88
C MET A 312 9.01 -11.19 -26.18
N ALA A 313 8.70 -9.89 -26.09
CA ALA A 313 8.49 -9.05 -27.26
C ALA A 313 9.72 -9.01 -28.17
N ALA A 314 10.92 -8.83 -27.61
CA ALA A 314 12.16 -8.80 -28.39
C ALA A 314 12.40 -10.11 -29.18
N LEU A 315 12.16 -11.27 -28.56
CA LEU A 315 12.31 -12.57 -29.23
C LEU A 315 11.25 -12.76 -30.34
N LEU A 316 10.00 -12.38 -30.06
CA LEU A 316 8.91 -12.45 -31.05
C LEU A 316 9.15 -11.52 -32.25
N ASP A 317 9.63 -10.30 -31.99
CA ASP A 317 9.90 -9.32 -33.04
C ASP A 317 11.10 -9.72 -33.90
N ALA A 318 12.17 -10.22 -33.27
CA ALA A 318 13.31 -10.76 -34.00
C ALA A 318 12.90 -11.96 -34.88
N HIS A 319 12.08 -12.88 -34.34
CA HIS A 319 11.58 -14.03 -35.10
C HIS A 319 10.70 -13.60 -36.27
N THR A 320 9.83 -12.61 -36.05
CA THR A 320 8.98 -12.05 -37.11
C THR A 320 9.80 -11.42 -38.23
N ALA A 321 10.94 -10.80 -37.90
CA ALA A 321 11.82 -10.17 -38.86
C ALA A 321 12.71 -11.16 -39.63
N SER A 322 13.15 -12.26 -39.00
CA SER A 322 14.13 -13.19 -39.59
C SER A 322 13.55 -14.52 -40.09
N GLY A 323 12.44 -14.99 -39.51
CA GLY A 323 11.94 -16.35 -39.69
C GLY A 323 12.81 -17.43 -39.06
N ASP A 324 13.70 -17.08 -38.13
CA ASP A 324 14.64 -18.01 -37.48
C ASP A 324 14.01 -18.71 -36.26
N ASP A 325 13.67 -19.99 -36.41
CA ASP A 325 13.11 -20.84 -35.34
C ASP A 325 14.02 -20.95 -34.10
N GLY A 326 15.34 -20.68 -34.22
CA GLY A 326 16.26 -20.61 -33.08
C GLY A 326 15.83 -19.57 -32.03
N LEU A 327 15.12 -18.52 -32.45
CA LEU A 327 14.55 -17.51 -31.55
C LEU A 327 13.34 -18.05 -30.78
N LEU A 328 12.56 -18.97 -31.35
CA LEU A 328 11.48 -19.64 -30.65
C LEU A 328 12.02 -20.67 -29.65
N VAL A 329 13.15 -21.33 -29.95
CA VAL A 329 13.87 -22.16 -28.97
C VAL A 329 14.33 -21.32 -27.78
N SER A 330 14.94 -20.16 -28.04
CA SER A 330 15.31 -19.20 -26.98
C SER A 330 14.10 -18.69 -26.18
N LEU A 331 12.95 -18.53 -26.83
CA LEU A 331 11.70 -18.17 -26.15
C LEU A 331 11.22 -19.30 -25.24
N ARG A 332 11.23 -20.55 -25.69
CA ARG A 332 10.89 -21.72 -24.87
C ARG A 332 11.79 -21.83 -23.65
N GLU A 333 13.09 -21.70 -23.82
CA GLU A 333 14.06 -21.67 -22.71
C GLU A 333 13.76 -20.55 -21.72
N TYR A 334 13.38 -19.38 -22.21
CA TYR A 334 12.99 -18.25 -21.38
C TYR A 334 11.69 -18.51 -20.61
N LEU A 335 10.68 -19.10 -21.24
CA LEU A 335 9.42 -19.47 -20.60
C LEU A 335 9.63 -20.54 -19.51
N LEU A 336 10.51 -21.51 -19.74
CA LEU A 336 10.97 -22.46 -18.72
C LEU A 336 11.70 -21.78 -17.55
N ALA A 337 12.58 -20.83 -17.85
CA ALA A 337 13.35 -20.11 -16.83
C ALA A 337 12.51 -19.10 -16.01
N THR A 338 11.28 -18.84 -16.42
CA THR A 338 10.39 -17.88 -15.77
C THR A 338 9.06 -18.51 -15.35
N ASP A 339 9.08 -19.84 -15.14
CA ASP A 339 7.97 -20.65 -14.61
C ASP A 339 6.67 -20.56 -15.43
N HIS A 340 6.75 -20.16 -16.71
CA HIS A 340 5.61 -20.21 -17.62
C HIS A 340 5.37 -21.63 -18.15
N LEU A 341 6.43 -22.44 -18.19
CA LEU A 341 6.42 -23.87 -18.52
C LEU A 341 6.88 -24.67 -17.29
N PRO A 342 6.31 -25.86 -17.02
CA PRO A 342 6.74 -26.71 -15.92
C PRO A 342 8.14 -27.29 -16.18
N ALA A 343 8.85 -27.64 -15.10
CA ALA A 343 10.26 -28.06 -15.12
C ALA A 343 10.60 -29.12 -16.19
N GLY A 344 9.71 -30.12 -16.35
CA GLY A 344 9.91 -31.25 -17.25
C GLY A 344 9.52 -31.00 -18.71
N ASP A 345 8.92 -29.86 -19.05
CA ASP A 345 8.41 -29.59 -20.39
C ASP A 345 9.44 -28.86 -21.27
N THR A 346 10.64 -29.45 -21.35
CA THR A 346 11.78 -28.88 -22.07
C THR A 346 11.60 -28.90 -23.59
N GLU A 347 10.71 -29.78 -24.08
CA GLU A 347 10.40 -29.96 -25.49
C GLU A 347 9.00 -29.46 -25.86
N HIS A 348 8.45 -28.50 -25.10
CA HIS A 348 7.17 -27.87 -25.42
C HIS A 348 7.16 -27.33 -26.86
N ASP A 349 5.99 -27.41 -27.51
CA ASP A 349 5.85 -27.00 -28.92
C ASP A 349 6.19 -25.51 -29.12
N LEU A 350 7.00 -25.21 -30.13
CA LEU A 350 7.48 -23.86 -30.39
C LEU A 350 6.37 -22.90 -30.83
N ALA A 351 5.39 -23.40 -31.59
CA ALA A 351 4.24 -22.59 -31.98
C ALA A 351 3.35 -22.31 -30.76
N ASP A 352 3.25 -23.22 -29.81
CA ASP A 352 2.52 -23.03 -28.55
C ASP A 352 3.23 -22.01 -27.64
N CYS A 353 4.56 -22.10 -27.51
CA CYS A 353 5.37 -21.09 -26.82
C CYS A 353 5.17 -19.70 -27.42
N ARG A 354 5.19 -19.60 -28.75
CA ARG A 354 4.93 -18.36 -29.48
C ARG A 354 3.54 -17.80 -29.16
N ARG A 355 2.49 -18.61 -29.29
CA ARG A 355 1.11 -18.18 -29.00
C ARG A 355 0.91 -17.75 -27.55
N MET A 356 1.57 -18.42 -26.60
CA MET A 356 1.54 -18.04 -25.19
C MET A 356 2.16 -16.66 -24.98
N ALA A 357 3.37 -16.44 -25.49
CA ALA A 357 4.05 -15.16 -25.37
C ALA A 357 3.26 -14.02 -26.04
N GLU A 358 2.72 -14.24 -27.25
CA GLU A 358 1.87 -13.27 -27.95
C GLU A 358 0.63 -12.89 -27.13
N ARG A 359 -0.03 -13.88 -26.49
CA ARG A 359 -1.17 -13.64 -25.59
C ARG A 359 -0.77 -12.80 -24.38
N ILE A 360 0.38 -13.08 -23.76
CA ILE A 360 0.88 -12.32 -22.60
C ILE A 360 1.16 -10.87 -22.99
N ILE A 361 1.88 -10.63 -24.09
CA ILE A 361 2.19 -9.28 -24.60
C ILE A 361 0.92 -8.49 -24.91
N THR A 362 -0.07 -9.15 -25.52
CA THR A 362 -1.36 -8.54 -25.85
C THR A 362 -2.15 -8.20 -24.60
N HIS A 363 -2.29 -9.14 -23.66
CA HIS A 363 -3.01 -8.94 -22.39
C HIS A 363 -2.41 -7.79 -21.56
N ARG A 364 -1.07 -7.71 -21.51
CA ARG A 364 -0.34 -6.64 -20.82
C ARG A 364 -0.34 -5.31 -21.56
N ARG A 365 -0.91 -5.26 -22.77
CA ARG A 365 -0.91 -4.08 -23.67
C ARG A 365 0.50 -3.49 -23.84
N PHE A 366 1.51 -4.35 -23.88
CA PHE A 366 2.92 -3.93 -23.78
C PHE A 366 3.39 -3.11 -24.98
N ARG A 367 2.75 -3.29 -26.14
CA ARG A 367 3.03 -2.51 -27.37
C ARG A 367 2.21 -1.23 -27.48
N GLU A 368 1.43 -0.91 -26.46
CA GLU A 368 0.59 0.29 -26.39
C GLU A 368 1.05 1.21 -25.25
N PRO A 369 0.73 2.51 -25.30
CA PRO A 369 1.08 3.44 -24.22
C PRO A 369 0.59 3.00 -22.83
N GLU A 370 -0.50 2.22 -22.74
CA GLU A 370 -1.04 1.72 -21.47
C GLU A 370 -0.08 0.79 -20.73
N GLY A 371 0.69 -0.04 -21.45
CA GLY A 371 1.49 -1.11 -20.86
C GLY A 371 2.98 -1.04 -21.16
N ALA A 372 3.41 -0.16 -22.07
CA ALA A 372 4.82 -0.02 -22.46
C ALA A 372 5.75 0.38 -21.31
N ASP A 373 5.22 0.99 -20.24
CA ASP A 373 5.96 1.36 -19.02
C ASP A 373 5.88 0.28 -17.91
N GLY A 374 5.13 -0.80 -18.12
CA GLY A 374 4.94 -1.88 -17.14
C GLY A 374 3.98 -1.54 -16.00
N LEU A 375 3.23 -0.44 -16.10
CA LEU A 375 2.26 0.00 -15.09
C LEU A 375 0.80 -0.35 -15.46
N ASP A 376 0.60 -1.25 -16.44
CA ASP A 376 -0.73 -1.73 -16.85
C ASP A 376 -1.53 -2.28 -15.66
N SER A 377 -0.88 -3.07 -14.80
CA SER A 377 -1.51 -3.65 -13.62
C SER A 377 -1.83 -2.60 -12.56
N VAL A 378 -0.94 -1.63 -12.35
CA VAL A 378 -1.15 -0.51 -11.42
C VAL A 378 -2.37 0.31 -11.84
N ARG A 379 -2.45 0.71 -13.12
CA ARG A 379 -3.59 1.46 -13.68
C ARG A 379 -4.89 0.69 -13.48
N HIS A 380 -4.89 -0.60 -13.81
CA HIS A 380 -6.08 -1.43 -13.63
C HIS A 380 -6.50 -1.53 -12.16
N THR A 381 -5.57 -1.82 -11.25
CA THR A 381 -5.87 -1.93 -9.82
C THR A 381 -6.41 -0.61 -9.23
N LEU A 382 -5.89 0.54 -9.65
CA LEU A 382 -6.45 1.84 -9.22
C LEU A 382 -7.90 2.03 -9.69
N ARG A 383 -8.22 1.64 -10.93
CA ARG A 383 -9.62 1.66 -11.43
C ARG A 383 -10.52 0.74 -10.62
N LEU A 384 -10.04 -0.45 -10.23
CA LEU A 384 -10.79 -1.36 -9.37
C LEU A 384 -11.02 -0.77 -7.97
N LEU A 385 -9.96 -0.23 -7.34
CA LEU A 385 -10.05 0.39 -6.02
C LEU A 385 -11.00 1.58 -5.99
N ARG A 386 -11.07 2.39 -7.07
CA ARG A 386 -12.03 3.49 -7.19
C ARG A 386 -13.49 3.01 -7.08
N SER A 387 -13.77 1.82 -7.61
CA SER A 387 -15.09 1.21 -7.59
C SER A 387 -15.38 0.32 -6.37
N ALA A 388 -14.38 0.10 -5.50
CA ALA A 388 -14.49 -0.82 -4.37
C ALA A 388 -15.17 -0.16 -3.16
N ASN A 389 -16.07 -0.89 -2.51
CA ASN A 389 -16.73 -0.50 -1.25
C ASN A 389 -15.81 -0.66 -0.03
N LEU A 390 -14.52 -0.33 -0.19
CA LEU A 390 -13.50 -0.42 0.84
C LEU A 390 -12.80 0.93 0.90
N SER A 391 -13.06 1.74 1.92
CA SER A 391 -12.50 3.10 2.03
C SER A 391 -10.99 3.10 2.34
N ASP A 392 -10.51 2.05 2.99
CA ASP A 392 -9.20 2.06 3.63
C ASP A 392 -8.17 1.15 2.94
N THR A 393 -8.59 0.33 1.97
CA THR A 393 -7.69 -0.53 1.20
C THR A 393 -6.81 0.29 0.25
N ARG A 394 -5.51 0.05 0.28
CA ARG A 394 -4.50 0.75 -0.54
C ARG A 394 -3.75 -0.20 -1.46
N LEU A 395 -3.33 0.31 -2.60
CA LEU A 395 -2.38 -0.36 -3.49
C LEU A 395 -0.94 -0.02 -3.05
N ILE A 396 -0.11 -1.03 -2.82
CA ILE A 396 1.34 -0.88 -2.73
C ILE A 396 1.94 -1.19 -4.10
N VAL A 397 2.58 -0.20 -4.73
CA VAL A 397 3.40 -0.41 -5.93
C VAL A 397 4.80 -0.84 -5.48
N CYS A 398 5.21 -2.06 -5.84
CA CYS A 398 6.42 -2.69 -5.32
C CYS A 398 7.31 -3.31 -6.41
N SER A 399 8.51 -3.74 -6.01
CA SER A 399 9.54 -4.28 -6.92
C SER A 399 9.93 -3.24 -7.98
N MET A 400 10.37 -2.06 -7.54
CA MET A 400 10.88 -1.02 -8.43
C MET A 400 12.38 -1.21 -8.66
N GLU A 401 12.86 -1.01 -9.89
CA GLU A 401 14.29 -1.05 -10.23
C GLU A 401 14.59 -0.11 -11.41
N GLY A 402 15.86 0.25 -11.58
CA GLY A 402 16.35 1.04 -12.71
C GLY A 402 15.98 2.52 -12.60
N GLU A 403 16.36 3.32 -13.58
CA GLU A 403 16.19 4.78 -13.53
C GLU A 403 14.77 5.23 -13.92
N ARG A 404 14.01 4.36 -14.60
CA ARG A 404 12.71 4.72 -15.19
C ARG A 404 11.50 4.42 -14.32
N ALA A 405 11.56 3.48 -13.38
CA ALA A 405 10.38 3.02 -12.65
C ALA A 405 9.67 4.17 -11.91
N TYR A 406 10.39 4.94 -11.11
CA TYR A 406 9.77 6.05 -10.38
C TYR A 406 9.26 7.19 -11.28
N PRO A 407 10.01 7.72 -12.27
CA PRO A 407 9.47 8.73 -13.18
C PRO A 407 8.17 8.33 -13.89
N GLU A 408 8.00 7.04 -14.24
CA GLU A 408 6.76 6.56 -14.85
C GLU A 408 5.62 6.47 -13.82
N ILE A 409 5.90 6.06 -12.58
CA ILE A 409 4.93 6.08 -11.48
C ILE A 409 4.51 7.51 -11.16
N ASP A 410 5.46 8.44 -11.03
CA ASP A 410 5.19 9.85 -10.77
C ASP A 410 4.33 10.49 -11.87
N ARG A 411 4.63 10.18 -13.14
CA ARG A 411 3.79 10.58 -14.29
C ARG A 411 2.36 10.03 -14.18
N LEU A 412 2.20 8.77 -13.77
CA LEU A 412 0.88 8.18 -13.53
C LEU A 412 0.15 8.91 -12.39
N LEU A 413 0.82 9.21 -11.29
CA LEU A 413 0.24 9.87 -10.11
C LEU A 413 -0.12 11.34 -10.37
N ALA A 414 0.60 12.01 -11.27
CA ALA A 414 0.32 13.37 -11.72
C ALA A 414 -0.75 13.44 -12.82
N SER A 415 -1.22 12.29 -13.34
CA SER A 415 -2.21 12.26 -14.40
C SER A 415 -3.62 12.65 -13.92
N GLU A 416 -4.39 13.29 -14.79
CA GLU A 416 -5.79 13.63 -14.51
C GLU A 416 -6.64 12.39 -14.19
N GLU A 417 -6.33 11.25 -14.82
CA GLU A 417 -7.08 10.01 -14.62
C GLU A 417 -7.04 9.54 -13.17
N PHE A 418 -5.93 9.72 -12.44
CA PHE A 418 -5.73 9.14 -11.10
C PHE A 418 -5.52 10.16 -9.99
N ALA A 419 -5.79 11.44 -10.24
CA ALA A 419 -5.64 12.51 -9.25
C ALA A 419 -6.41 12.24 -7.95
N ASP A 420 -7.60 11.64 -8.04
CA ASP A 420 -8.46 11.25 -6.92
C ASP A 420 -7.95 10.01 -6.14
N MET A 421 -7.08 9.21 -6.75
CA MET A 421 -6.63 7.92 -6.21
C MET A 421 -5.29 7.98 -5.48
N THR A 422 -4.59 9.10 -5.50
CA THR A 422 -3.24 9.24 -4.89
C THR A 422 -3.20 8.85 -3.41
N ARG A 423 -4.27 9.11 -2.63
CA ARG A 423 -4.39 8.72 -1.22
C ARG A 423 -4.59 7.22 -0.98
N ARG A 424 -4.87 6.46 -2.04
CA ARG A 424 -5.11 5.01 -2.02
C ARG A 424 -3.89 4.24 -2.52
N LEU A 425 -2.74 4.90 -2.63
CA LEU A 425 -1.50 4.34 -3.13
C LEU A 425 -0.33 4.56 -2.17
N VAL A 426 0.52 3.54 -2.08
CA VAL A 426 1.80 3.56 -1.39
C VAL A 426 2.88 3.12 -2.38
N VAL A 427 3.97 3.87 -2.47
CA VAL A 427 5.14 3.51 -3.29
C VAL A 427 6.17 2.86 -2.37
N THR A 428 6.54 1.60 -2.62
CA THR A 428 7.57 0.91 -1.83
C THR A 428 8.84 0.65 -2.64
N ALA A 429 9.99 0.88 -2.02
CA ALA A 429 11.30 0.55 -2.57
C ALA A 429 12.33 0.39 -1.45
N GLU A 430 13.47 -0.20 -1.77
CA GLU A 430 14.63 -0.19 -0.88
C GLU A 430 15.01 1.27 -0.52
N PRO A 431 15.42 1.55 0.74
CA PRO A 431 15.80 2.90 1.18
C PRO A 431 16.81 3.59 0.25
N GLN A 432 17.81 2.84 -0.24
CA GLN A 432 18.81 3.39 -1.16
C GLN A 432 18.23 3.80 -2.51
N TYR A 433 17.19 3.12 -2.99
CA TYR A 433 16.50 3.51 -4.21
C TYR A 433 15.73 4.81 -3.99
N LEU A 434 15.00 4.94 -2.88
CA LEU A 434 14.30 6.18 -2.51
C LEU A 434 15.26 7.35 -2.35
N ALA A 435 16.44 7.12 -1.77
CA ALA A 435 17.46 8.15 -1.57
C ALA A 435 17.94 8.79 -2.90
N ARG A 436 17.81 8.08 -4.03
CA ARG A 436 18.13 8.62 -5.36
C ARG A 436 17.26 9.82 -5.72
N PHE A 437 16.03 9.89 -5.20
CA PHE A 437 15.11 10.99 -5.50
C PHE A 437 15.54 12.32 -4.86
N ALA A 438 16.40 12.27 -3.84
CA ALA A 438 17.00 13.44 -3.22
C ALA A 438 18.29 13.91 -3.92
N SER A 439 18.70 13.25 -5.02
CA SER A 439 20.00 13.48 -5.68
C SER A 439 19.84 13.86 -7.15
N ALA A 440 20.67 14.80 -7.61
CA ALA A 440 20.86 15.13 -9.02
C ALA A 440 22.24 15.74 -9.24
N ASN A 441 22.77 15.66 -10.46
CA ASN A 441 24.04 16.30 -10.83
C ASN A 441 24.02 17.82 -10.57
N GLN A 442 22.86 18.47 -10.74
CA GLN A 442 22.67 19.89 -10.48
C GLN A 442 22.71 20.21 -8.98
N VAL A 443 22.23 19.32 -8.10
CA VAL A 443 22.35 19.50 -6.63
C VAL A 443 23.82 19.65 -6.25
N VAL A 444 24.68 18.74 -6.72
CA VAL A 444 26.13 18.81 -6.46
C VAL A 444 26.75 20.07 -7.05
N SER A 445 26.38 20.43 -8.27
CA SER A 445 26.95 21.58 -8.98
C SER A 445 26.59 22.91 -8.28
N TYR A 446 25.34 23.07 -7.83
CA TYR A 446 24.91 24.25 -7.11
C TYR A 446 25.46 24.30 -5.68
N GLN A 447 25.52 23.17 -4.97
CA GLN A 447 26.19 23.10 -3.67
C GLN A 447 27.65 23.55 -3.76
N ARG A 448 28.41 23.06 -4.77
CA ARG A 448 29.78 23.52 -5.02
C ARG A 448 29.86 25.03 -5.20
N ARG A 449 28.96 25.61 -6.00
CA ARG A 449 28.91 27.06 -6.22
C ARG A 449 28.61 27.82 -4.94
N PHE A 450 27.62 27.40 -4.16
CA PHE A 450 27.22 28.08 -2.92
C PHE A 450 28.29 27.99 -1.83
N LEU A 451 28.90 26.81 -1.64
CA LEU A 451 29.98 26.62 -0.68
C LEU A 451 31.23 27.44 -1.06
N THR A 452 31.55 27.54 -2.35
CA THR A 452 32.64 28.40 -2.85
C THR A 452 32.35 29.89 -2.63
N ALA A 453 31.09 30.32 -2.78
CA ALA A 453 30.70 31.69 -2.50
C ALA A 453 30.78 31.98 -0.99
N ALA A 454 30.28 31.06 -0.15
CA ALA A 454 30.30 31.17 1.30
C ALA A 454 31.73 31.22 1.86
N SER A 455 32.68 30.47 1.27
CA SER A 455 34.09 30.50 1.71
C SER A 455 34.81 31.81 1.37
N ARG A 456 34.23 32.65 0.50
CA ARG A 456 34.74 33.98 0.13
C ARG A 456 34.01 35.12 0.84
N GLY A 457 32.95 34.82 1.59
CA GLY A 457 32.23 35.80 2.40
C GLY A 457 33.07 36.29 3.58
N PRO A 458 32.78 37.48 4.14
CA PRO A 458 33.54 38.02 5.27
C PRO A 458 33.54 37.04 6.45
N ALA A 459 34.72 36.71 6.94
CA ALA A 459 34.96 35.78 8.04
C ALA A 459 34.56 36.42 9.39
N GLY A 460 33.25 36.58 9.64
CA GLY A 460 32.77 37.29 10.82
C GLY A 460 31.33 37.05 11.21
N GLY A 461 30.78 35.86 10.98
CA GLY A 461 29.39 35.56 11.35
C GLY A 461 29.09 34.07 11.51
N ARG A 462 30.03 33.29 12.04
CA ARG A 462 29.74 31.98 12.61
C ARG A 462 30.06 32.00 14.10
#